data_AF-A0A923TQE3-F1
#
_entry.id   AF-A0A923TQE3-F1
#
_cell.length_a   1.000
_cell.length_b   1.000
_cell.length_c   1.000
_cell.angle_alpha   90.00
_cell.angle_beta   90.00
_cell.angle_gamma   90.00
#
_symmetry.space_group_name_H-M   'P 1'
#
loop_
_entity.id
_entity.type
_entity.pdbx_description
1 polymer ?
#
loop_
_entity_poly.entity_id
_entity_poly.type
_entity_poly.pdbx_seq_one_letter_code
_entity_poly.pdbx_strand_id
1 'polypeptide(L)'
;MSDSPRQPVNTSPDSRRLPAAIWALGFVSLLMDISSEMIHSLLPVFMVTVLGTSMWAVGLIEGAAEATALIVKVFSGVLSDYWGKRKPLAVLGYGLGAASKPLFALASTTGLVLAARLIDRIGKGI
;
A
#
# COMPACT_ATOMS: atom_id res chain seq x y z
N MET A 1 -50.84 -0.42 -43.22
CA MET A 1 -49.56 -0.74 -42.56
C MET A 1 -48.77 0.57 -42.45
N SER A 2 -48.88 1.28 -41.32
CA SER A 2 -48.30 2.62 -41.14
C SER A 2 -46.88 2.52 -40.59
N ASP A 3 -45.87 2.79 -41.42
CA ASP A 3 -44.49 2.96 -40.96
C ASP A 3 -44.40 4.22 -40.10
N SER A 4 -44.29 4.02 -38.78
CA SER A 4 -43.99 5.10 -37.85
C SER A 4 -42.49 5.46 -37.93
N PRO A 5 -42.12 6.76 -37.99
CA PRO A 5 -40.72 7.15 -38.03
C PRO A 5 -40.00 6.70 -36.75
N ARG A 6 -38.93 5.93 -36.88
CA ARG A 6 -38.05 5.58 -35.75
C ARG A 6 -37.40 6.87 -35.25
N GLN A 7 -37.76 7.31 -34.04
CA GLN A 7 -37.08 8.44 -33.42
C GLN A 7 -35.60 8.12 -33.18
N PRO A 8 -34.69 9.06 -33.43
CA PRO A 8 -33.27 8.86 -33.15
C PRO A 8 -33.06 8.69 -31.65
N VAL A 9 -32.37 7.62 -31.26
CA VAL A 9 -31.93 7.40 -29.87
C VAL A 9 -30.92 8.48 -29.53
N ASN A 10 -31.32 9.43 -28.69
CA ASN A 10 -30.41 10.42 -28.10
C ASN A 10 -29.44 9.72 -27.14
N THR A 11 -28.27 9.34 -27.62
CA THR A 11 -27.14 8.94 -26.77
C THR A 11 -26.35 10.20 -26.40
N SER A 12 -26.89 11.03 -25.51
CA SER A 12 -26.09 12.04 -24.83
C SER A 12 -24.93 11.31 -24.16
N PRO A 13 -23.66 11.72 -24.34
CA PRO A 13 -22.56 11.12 -23.63
C PRO A 13 -22.74 11.44 -22.16
N ASP A 14 -23.19 10.45 -21.39
CA ASP A 14 -23.21 10.52 -19.93
C ASP A 14 -21.81 10.94 -19.48
N SER A 15 -21.67 12.12 -18.89
CA SER A 15 -20.41 12.52 -18.27
C SER A 15 -20.23 11.60 -17.06
N ARG A 16 -19.67 10.41 -17.28
CA ARG A 16 -19.49 9.39 -16.26
C ARG A 16 -18.47 9.90 -15.25
N ARG A 17 -18.97 10.60 -14.23
CA ARG A 17 -18.18 10.99 -13.07
C ARG A 17 -17.61 9.73 -12.44
N LEU A 18 -16.31 9.73 -12.16
CA LEU A 18 -15.65 8.62 -11.49
C LEU A 18 -16.30 8.42 -10.10
N PRO A 19 -16.59 7.17 -9.70
CA PRO A 19 -17.10 6.87 -8.36
C PRO A 19 -16.22 7.47 -7.27
N ALA A 20 -16.84 8.01 -6.21
CA ALA A 20 -16.12 8.63 -5.08
C ALA A 20 -15.09 7.69 -4.43
N ALA A 21 -15.34 6.38 -4.46
CA ALA A 21 -14.41 5.37 -3.97
C ALA A 21 -13.06 5.38 -4.71
N ILE A 22 -13.04 5.70 -6.01
CA ILE A 22 -11.80 5.78 -6.80
C ILE A 22 -10.96 6.96 -6.30
N TRP A 23 -11.58 8.12 -6.08
CA TRP A 23 -10.91 9.29 -5.51
C TRP A 23 -10.37 9.00 -4.11
N ALA A 24 -11.19 8.41 -3.23
CA ALA A 24 -10.77 8.07 -1.88
C ALA A 24 -9.58 7.10 -1.87
N LEU A 25 -9.64 6.01 -2.64
CA LEU A 25 -8.55 5.04 -2.74
C LEU A 25 -7.30 5.64 -3.39
N GLY A 26 -7.46 6.51 -4.39
CA GLY A 26 -6.35 7.21 -5.02
C GLY A 26 -5.59 8.09 -4.04
N PHE A 27 -6.29 8.90 -3.24
CA PHE A 27 -5.65 9.71 -2.20
C PHE A 27 -5.02 8.86 -1.09
N VAL A 28 -5.70 7.80 -0.65
CA VAL A 28 -5.15 6.88 0.37
C VAL A 28 -3.86 6.24 -0.14
N SER A 29 -3.83 5.72 -1.36
CA SER A 29 -2.63 5.15 -1.99
C SER A 29 -1.52 6.19 -2.09
N LEU A 30 -1.82 7.37 -2.64
CA LEU A 30 -0.84 8.45 -2.81
C LEU A 30 -0.18 8.84 -1.48
N LEU A 31 -0.98 9.07 -0.44
CA LEU A 31 -0.47 9.45 0.88
C LEU A 31 0.31 8.31 1.54
N MET A 32 -0.13 7.07 1.33
CA MET A 32 0.57 5.89 1.82
C MET A 32 1.94 5.74 1.15
N ASP A 33 2.01 5.87 -0.17
CA ASP A 33 3.23 5.75 -0.95
C ASP A 33 4.22 6.84 -0.59
N ILE A 34 3.80 8.12 -0.60
CA ILE A 34 4.65 9.25 -0.20
C ILE A 34 5.25 9.00 1.19
N SER A 35 4.43 8.61 2.15
CA SER A 35 4.89 8.35 3.51
C SER A 35 5.90 7.20 3.58
N SER A 36 5.68 6.14 2.80
CA SER A 36 6.54 4.96 2.85
C SER A 36 7.88 5.20 2.16
N GLU A 37 7.88 5.97 1.06
CA GLU A 37 9.10 6.38 0.36
C GLU A 37 9.91 7.41 1.16
N MET A 38 9.24 8.31 1.88
CA MET A 38 9.94 9.20 2.84
C MET A 38 10.66 8.40 3.93
N ILE A 39 9.98 7.40 4.52
CA ILE A 39 10.62 6.52 5.51
C ILE A 39 11.76 5.74 4.84
N HIS A 40 11.55 5.14 3.67
CA HIS A 40 12.58 4.33 3.01
C HIS A 40 13.84 5.12 2.67
N SER A 41 13.72 6.38 2.25
CA SER A 41 14.87 7.22 1.94
C SER A 41 15.65 7.65 3.18
N LEU A 42 14.97 7.90 4.30
CA LEU A 42 15.60 8.43 5.52
C LEU A 42 16.04 7.34 6.50
N LEU A 43 15.35 6.21 6.55
CA LEU A 43 15.53 5.17 7.56
C LEU A 43 16.95 4.55 7.55
N PRO A 44 17.56 4.21 6.40
CA PRO A 44 18.93 3.70 6.36
C PRO A 44 19.93 4.70 6.96
N VAL A 45 19.75 6.00 6.68
CA VAL A 45 20.61 7.06 7.21
C VAL A 45 20.46 7.16 8.72
N PHE A 46 19.23 7.13 9.25
CA PHE A 46 18.97 7.11 10.69
C PHE A 46 19.60 5.90 11.38
N MET A 47 19.44 4.71 10.81
CA MET A 47 20.00 3.47 11.36
C MET A 47 21.52 3.52 11.47
N VAL A 48 22.21 4.06 10.46
CA VAL A 48 23.68 4.16 10.48
C VAL A 48 24.15 5.29 11.38
N THR A 49 23.59 6.48 11.25
CA THR A 49 24.12 7.70 11.88
C THR A 49 23.69 7.87 13.33
N VAL A 50 22.46 7.47 13.68
CA VAL A 50 21.90 7.65 15.03
C VAL A 50 21.98 6.36 15.83
N LEU A 51 21.59 5.23 15.23
CA LEU A 51 21.58 3.93 15.93
C LEU A 51 22.92 3.18 15.84
N GLY A 52 23.89 3.67 15.06
CA GLY A 52 25.20 3.02 14.89
C GLY A 52 25.12 1.64 14.21
N THR A 53 24.05 1.37 13.46
CA THR A 53 23.84 0.09 12.78
C THR A 53 24.81 -0.04 11.60
N SER A 54 25.44 -1.20 11.44
CA SER A 54 26.35 -1.45 10.32
C SER A 54 25.62 -1.48 8.98
N MET A 55 26.29 -1.05 7.90
CA MET A 55 25.70 -1.06 6.56
C MET A 55 25.28 -2.47 6.09
N TRP A 56 26.02 -3.50 6.54
CA TRP A 56 25.68 -4.90 6.27
C TRP A 56 24.36 -5.29 6.94
N ALA A 57 24.15 -4.91 8.21
CA ALA A 57 22.90 -5.17 8.92
C ALA A 57 21.72 -4.39 8.30
N VAL A 58 21.94 -3.14 7.87
CA VAL A 58 20.91 -2.37 7.13
C VAL A 58 20.52 -3.09 5.84
N GLY A 59 21.48 -3.61 5.08
CA GLY A 59 21.21 -4.38 3.86
C GLY A 59 20.39 -5.63 4.13
N LEU A 60 20.68 -6.37 5.20
CA LEU A 60 19.87 -7.52 5.62
C LEU A 60 18.45 -7.12 6.02
N ILE A 61 18.30 -6.02 6.76
CA ILE A 61 16.99 -5.54 7.23
C ILE A 61 16.12 -5.09 6.06
N GLU A 62 16.63 -4.23 5.19
CA GLU A 62 15.88 -3.75 4.02
C GLU A 62 15.61 -4.90 3.04
N GLY A 63 16.58 -5.79 2.81
CA GLY A 63 16.41 -6.97 1.96
C GLY A 63 15.34 -7.93 2.49
N ALA A 64 15.37 -8.24 3.79
CA ALA A 64 14.36 -9.09 4.42
C ALA A 64 12.97 -8.45 4.39
N ALA A 65 12.89 -7.15 4.60
CA ALA A 65 11.64 -6.42 4.56
C ALA A 65 11.02 -6.44 3.15
N GLU A 66 11.81 -6.17 2.11
CA GLU A 66 11.32 -6.21 0.72
C GLU A 66 10.95 -7.63 0.27
N ALA A 67 11.75 -8.63 0.64
CA ALA A 67 11.43 -10.03 0.39
C ALA A 67 10.10 -10.43 1.06
N THR A 68 9.87 -9.97 2.29
CA THR A 68 8.61 -10.20 3.01
C THR A 68 7.43 -9.58 2.26
N ALA A 69 7.53 -8.34 1.79
CA ALA A 69 6.47 -7.71 1.00
C ALA A 69 6.13 -8.52 -0.25
N LEU A 70 7.15 -8.96 -1.00
CA LEU A 70 6.95 -9.75 -2.22
C LEU A 70 6.29 -11.11 -1.94
N ILE A 71 6.73 -11.81 -0.89
CA ILE A 71 6.14 -13.07 -0.46
C ILE A 71 4.67 -12.86 -0.08
N VAL A 72 4.39 -11.88 0.78
CA VAL A 72 3.03 -11.57 1.22
C VAL A 72 2.14 -11.24 0.02
N LYS A 73 2.64 -10.48 -0.96
CA LYS A 73 1.92 -10.13 -2.18
C LYS A 73 1.50 -11.31 -3.04
N VAL A 74 2.34 -12.34 -3.12
CA VAL A 74 1.98 -13.57 -3.83
C VAL A 74 0.81 -14.26 -3.12
N PHE A 75 0.89 -14.43 -1.80
CA PHE A 75 -0.15 -15.14 -1.04
C PHE A 75 -1.44 -14.33 -0.90
N SER A 76 -1.36 -13.02 -0.69
CA SER A 76 -2.52 -12.13 -0.60
C SER A 76 -3.26 -12.06 -1.93
N GLY A 77 -2.54 -12.05 -3.06
CA GLY A 77 -3.10 -12.12 -4.40
C GLY A 77 -3.90 -13.40 -4.62
N VAL A 78 -3.30 -14.57 -4.33
CA VAL A 78 -3.99 -15.87 -4.44
C VAL A 78 -5.21 -15.94 -3.53
N LEU A 79 -5.09 -15.47 -2.28
CA LEU A 79 -6.20 -15.44 -1.32
C LEU A 79 -7.33 -14.51 -1.78
N SER A 80 -6.98 -13.34 -2.29
CA SER A 80 -7.91 -12.35 -2.85
C SER A 80 -8.69 -12.93 -4.02
N ASP A 81 -8.01 -13.61 -4.93
CA ASP A 81 -8.62 -14.21 -6.11
C ASP A 81 -9.51 -15.40 -5.75
N TYR A 82 -9.09 -16.22 -4.78
CA TYR A 82 -9.90 -17.33 -4.28
C TYR A 82 -11.18 -16.87 -3.57
N TRP A 83 -11.11 -15.84 -2.73
CA TRP A 83 -12.27 -15.31 -2.00
C TRP A 83 -13.15 -14.36 -2.82
N GLY A 84 -12.65 -13.80 -3.93
CA GLY A 84 -13.34 -12.81 -4.75
C GLY A 84 -13.65 -11.49 -4.02
N LYS A 85 -13.15 -11.29 -2.79
CA LYS A 85 -13.43 -10.12 -1.93
C LYS A 85 -12.16 -9.33 -1.67
N ARG A 86 -11.93 -8.31 -2.49
CA ARG A 86 -10.73 -7.45 -2.45
C ARG A 86 -10.74 -6.41 -1.34
N LYS A 87 -11.94 -5.97 -0.91
CA LYS A 87 -12.11 -4.85 0.03
C LYS A 87 -11.54 -5.13 1.43
N PRO A 88 -11.77 -6.30 2.07
CA PRO A 88 -11.20 -6.57 3.40
C PRO A 88 -9.68 -6.63 3.39
N LEU A 89 -9.08 -7.25 2.36
CA LEU A 89 -7.62 -7.34 2.22
C LEU A 89 -7.00 -5.94 2.05
N ALA A 90 -7.57 -5.11 1.17
CA ALA A 90 -7.10 -3.74 1.01
C ALA A 90 -7.19 -2.92 2.31
N VAL A 91 -8.30 -3.04 3.06
CA VAL A 91 -8.45 -2.33 4.35
C VAL A 91 -7.42 -2.83 5.37
N LEU A 92 -7.15 -4.14 5.41
CA LEU A 92 -6.12 -4.73 6.26
C LEU A 92 -4.73 -4.22 5.89
N GLY A 93 -4.36 -4.27 4.61
CA GLY A 93 -3.05 -3.82 4.13
C GLY A 93 -2.80 -2.34 4.45
N TYR A 94 -3.75 -1.46 4.09
CA TYR A 94 -3.66 -0.04 4.41
C TYR A 94 -3.69 0.24 5.91
N GLY A 95 -4.53 -0.47 6.68
CA GLY A 95 -4.59 -0.32 8.13
C GLY A 95 -3.28 -0.70 8.81
N LEU A 96 -2.68 -1.81 8.39
CA LEU A 96 -1.42 -2.30 8.93
C LEU A 96 -0.26 -1.36 8.59
N GLY A 97 -0.21 -0.86 7.35
CA GLY A 97 0.77 0.13 6.91
C GLY A 97 0.58 1.50 7.59
N ALA A 98 -0.65 1.91 7.88
CA ALA A 98 -0.88 3.15 8.64
C ALA A 98 -0.43 3.00 10.10
N ALA A 99 -0.69 1.84 10.71
CA ALA A 99 -0.32 1.54 12.10
C ALA A 99 1.19 1.38 12.32
N SER A 100 1.97 1.08 11.26
CA SER A 100 3.43 0.98 11.35
C SER A 100 4.10 2.35 11.54
N LYS A 101 3.50 3.44 11.03
CA LYS A 101 4.13 4.77 10.98
C LYS A 101 4.46 5.34 12.36
N PRO A 102 3.57 5.30 13.36
CA PRO A 102 3.92 5.70 14.72
C PRO A 102 5.05 4.86 15.32
N LEU A 103 5.17 3.58 14.96
CA LEU A 103 6.24 2.72 15.47
C LEU A 103 7.61 3.19 15.00
N PHE A 104 7.74 3.69 13.76
CA PHE A 104 8.99 4.29 13.30
C PHE A 104 9.36 5.55 14.09
N ALA A 105 8.38 6.40 14.42
CA ALA A 105 8.63 7.61 15.20
C ALA A 105 9.07 7.30 16.64
N LEU A 106 8.62 6.16 17.18
CA LEU A 106 8.98 5.69 18.52
C LEU A 106 10.22 4.76 18.52
N ALA A 107 10.80 4.48 17.36
CA ALA A 107 11.86 3.50 17.23
C ALA A 107 13.20 4.03 17.78
N SER A 108 13.56 3.59 18.98
CA SER A 108 14.84 3.89 19.64
C SER A 108 15.91 2.80 19.47
N THR A 109 15.55 1.67 18.88
CA THR A 109 16.45 0.52 18.69
C THR A 109 16.30 -0.07 17.28
N THR A 110 17.36 -0.69 16.78
CA THR A 110 17.37 -1.35 15.46
C THR A 110 16.33 -2.48 15.39
N GLY A 111 16.09 -3.19 16.49
CA GLY A 111 15.05 -4.22 16.56
C GLY A 111 13.64 -3.67 16.39
N LEU A 112 13.35 -2.51 17.01
CA LEU A 112 12.06 -1.85 16.84
C LEU A 112 11.89 -1.27 15.43
N VAL A 113 12.97 -0.76 14.83
CA VAL A 113 12.99 -0.38 13.41
C VAL A 113 12.66 -1.57 12.52
N LEU A 114 13.32 -2.73 12.73
CA LEU A 114 13.04 -3.94 11.96
C LEU A 114 11.57 -4.37 12.10
N ALA A 115 11.03 -4.39 13.31
CA ALA A 115 9.63 -4.76 13.53
C ALA A 115 8.67 -3.80 12.82
N ALA A 116 8.85 -2.49 12.97
CA ALA A 116 8.06 -1.48 12.28
C ALA A 116 8.16 -1.65 10.75
N ARG A 117 9.36 -1.97 10.26
CA ARG A 117 9.62 -2.19 8.83
C ARG A 117 8.95 -3.43 8.28
N LEU A 118 8.98 -4.54 9.00
CA LEU A 118 8.27 -5.75 8.60
C LEU A 118 6.76 -5.53 8.58
N ILE A 119 6.19 -4.86 9.59
CA ILE A 119 4.76 -4.54 9.63
C ILE A 119 4.35 -3.66 8.45
N ASP A 120 5.13 -2.62 8.15
CA ASP A 120 4.92 -1.74 7.00
C ASP A 120 4.93 -2.52 5.67
N ARG A 121 5.92 -3.40 5.50
CA ARG A 121 6.09 -4.22 4.29
C ARG A 121 5.04 -5.31 4.14
N ILE A 122 4.59 -5.93 5.24
CA ILE A 122 3.43 -6.82 5.22
C ILE A 122 2.19 -6.03 4.79
N GLY A 123 1.97 -4.84 5.33
CA GLY A 123 0.83 -3.99 4.95
C GLY A 123 0.82 -3.63 3.46
N LYS A 124 1.98 -3.30 2.89
CA LYS A 124 2.15 -3.07 1.45
C LYS A 124 2.01 -4.34 0.60
N GLY A 125 2.34 -5.50 1.16
CA GLY A 125 2.25 -6.79 0.48
C GLY A 125 0.81 -7.29 0.38
N ILE A 126 -0.03 -7.01 1.38
CA ILE A 126 -1.45 -7.43 1.39
C ILE A 126 -2.24 -6.70 0.29
#